data_AF-X1R9N5-F1
#
_entry.id   AF-X1R9N5-F1
#
_cell.length_a   1.000
_cell.length_b   1.000
_cell.length_c   1.000
_cell.angle_alpha   90.00
_cell.angle_beta   90.00
_cell.angle_gamma   90.00
#
_symmetry.space_group_name_H-M   'P 1'
#
loop_
_entity.id
_entity.type
_entity.pdbx_description
1 polymer ?
#
loop_
_entity_poly.entity_id
_entity_poly.type
_entity_poly.pdbx_seq_one_letter_code
_entity_poly.pdbx_strand_id
1 'polypeptide(L)'
;AWEIRTDAFKKIMMMMGPMILGLTVTQINTLADDLIAWWFSGSAEKGDVFLFMGNQITYPLRRGCVSHLNGAQRLYQLPLGVLGISLATAIFPVMSADAARRNFDALRKTISRGIQAAVFIAIPATAGLFLVARPLVSAMFEHGKFTAGDTEATALALLFYALGLSGFFIQQIVTRAFYSMHNSKAPMRSAMIAVLVNVILNLTLIWFMGVAGLAFSTAICSYLQVF
;
A
#
# COMPACT_ATOMS: atom_id res chain seq x y z
N ALA A 1 34.84 18.79 -5.32
CA ALA A 1 34.05 18.70 -4.08
C ALA A 1 32.67 19.27 -4.38
N TRP A 2 31.59 18.51 -4.13
CA TRP A 2 30.23 19.05 -4.26
C TRP A 2 30.10 20.21 -3.26
N GLU A 3 29.93 21.45 -3.75
CA GLU A 3 29.62 22.58 -2.89
C GLU A 3 28.17 22.47 -2.40
N ILE A 4 27.98 21.80 -1.26
CA ILE A 4 26.68 21.55 -0.60
C ILE A 4 25.97 22.86 -0.16
N ARG A 5 26.52 24.03 -0.49
CA ARG A 5 26.09 25.35 -0.02
C ARG A 5 25.49 26.27 -1.09
N THR A 6 25.43 25.87 -2.37
CA THR A 6 24.84 26.70 -3.42
C THR A 6 23.32 26.83 -3.23
N ASP A 7 22.74 28.01 -3.47
CA ASP A 7 21.28 28.23 -3.35
C ASP A 7 20.46 27.29 -4.24
N ALA A 8 21.03 26.85 -5.36
CA ALA A 8 20.44 25.81 -6.22
C ALA A 8 20.27 24.47 -5.47
N PHE A 9 21.25 24.04 -4.68
CA PHE A 9 21.18 22.81 -3.89
C PHE A 9 20.10 22.90 -2.80
N LYS A 10 20.03 24.03 -2.08
CA LYS A 10 18.95 24.28 -1.10
C LYS A 10 17.57 24.25 -1.77
N LYS A 11 17.43 24.86 -2.94
CA LYS A 11 16.17 24.89 -3.69
C LYS A 11 15.75 23.50 -4.16
N ILE A 12 16.68 22.68 -4.65
CA ILE A 12 16.45 21.28 -5.01
C ILE A 12 16.03 20.48 -3.79
N MET A 13 16.77 20.55 -2.67
CA MET A 13 16.44 19.88 -1.42
C MET A 13 15.06 20.28 -0.87
N MET A 14 14.69 21.55 -0.98
CA MET A 14 13.41 22.07 -0.51
C MET A 14 12.23 21.63 -1.39
N MET A 15 12.45 21.38 -2.68
CA MET A 15 11.43 20.85 -3.60
C MET A 15 11.32 19.32 -3.56
N MET A 16 12.45 18.62 -3.44
CA MET A 16 12.49 17.15 -3.41
C MET A 16 12.22 16.57 -2.02
N GLY A 17 12.54 17.30 -0.95
CA GLY A 17 12.38 16.85 0.44
C GLY A 17 10.98 16.30 0.75
N PRO A 18 9.88 17.02 0.46
CA PRO A 18 8.54 16.51 0.72
C PRO A 18 8.17 15.28 -0.12
N MET A 19 8.70 15.15 -1.34
CA MET A 19 8.48 13.98 -2.19
C MET A 19 9.21 12.75 -1.63
N ILE A 20 10.48 12.91 -1.26
CA ILE A 20 11.28 11.85 -0.63
C ILE A 20 10.61 11.40 0.66
N LEU A 21 10.24 12.34 1.54
CA LEU A 21 9.56 12.03 2.79
C LEU A 21 8.21 11.32 2.55
N GLY A 22 7.43 11.75 1.57
CA GLY A 22 6.17 11.07 1.22
C GLY A 22 6.39 9.60 0.83
N LEU A 23 7.38 9.33 -0.03
CA LEU A 23 7.73 7.96 -0.43
C LEU A 23 8.29 7.15 0.75
N THR A 24 9.16 7.76 1.57
CA THR A 24 9.69 7.12 2.77
C THR A 24 8.58 6.77 3.75
N VAL A 25 7.59 7.64 3.95
CA VAL A 25 6.44 7.37 4.83
C VAL A 25 5.65 6.16 4.34
N THR A 26 5.44 6.00 3.03
CA THR A 26 4.77 4.79 2.51
C THR A 26 5.58 3.51 2.73
N GLN A 27 6.91 3.58 2.65
CA GLN A 27 7.78 2.44 2.97
C GLN A 27 7.79 2.15 4.48
N ILE A 28 7.76 3.19 5.32
CA ILE A 28 7.62 3.05 6.77
C ILE A 28 6.31 2.34 7.10
N ASN A 29 5.22 2.58 6.34
CA ASN A 29 3.96 1.85 6.54
C ASN A 29 4.15 0.35 6.39
N THR A 30 4.74 -0.08 5.26
CA THR A 30 4.97 -1.52 5.01
C THR A 30 5.93 -2.12 6.03
N LEU A 31 6.94 -1.36 6.45
CA LEU A 31 7.86 -1.81 7.50
C LEU A 31 7.15 -1.92 8.86
N ALA A 32 6.23 -1.02 9.17
CA ALA A 32 5.42 -1.07 10.37
C ALA A 32 4.50 -2.31 10.33
N ASP A 33 3.88 -2.61 9.19
CA ASP A 33 3.07 -3.83 8.98
C ASP A 33 3.91 -5.08 9.27
N ASP A 34 5.10 -5.18 8.67
CA ASP A 34 6.02 -6.30 8.87
C ASP A 34 6.53 -6.40 10.31
N LEU A 35 6.86 -5.27 10.94
CA LEU A 35 7.30 -5.22 12.33
C LEU A 35 6.20 -5.63 13.30
N ILE A 36 4.98 -5.14 13.12
CA ILE A 36 3.81 -5.51 13.92
C ILE A 36 3.53 -7.00 13.73
N ALA A 37 3.51 -7.49 12.49
CA ALA A 37 3.33 -8.90 12.20
C ALA A 37 4.41 -9.76 12.86
N TRP A 38 5.68 -9.34 12.81
CA TRP A 38 6.79 -10.04 13.45
C TRP A 38 6.73 -10.00 14.98
N TRP A 39 6.25 -8.89 15.56
CA TRP A 39 6.12 -8.73 17.01
C TRP A 39 5.00 -9.57 17.60
N PHE A 40 3.87 -9.65 16.89
CA PHE A 40 2.67 -10.37 17.29
C PHE A 40 2.54 -11.78 16.69
N SER A 41 3.53 -12.24 15.91
CA SER A 41 3.64 -13.62 15.45
C SER A 41 4.38 -14.47 16.48
N GLY A 42 3.76 -15.59 16.85
CA GLY A 42 4.46 -16.67 17.53
C GLY A 42 5.61 -17.19 16.67
N SER A 43 6.67 -17.69 17.32
CA SER A 43 7.84 -18.28 16.65
C SER A 43 8.26 -19.55 17.38
N ALA A 44 9.02 -20.44 16.71
CA ALA A 44 9.53 -21.67 17.32
C ALA A 44 10.34 -21.41 18.60
N GLU A 45 11.00 -20.25 18.70
CA GLU A 45 11.76 -19.82 19.87
C GLU A 45 10.92 -19.03 20.90
N LYS A 46 9.87 -18.33 20.46
CA LYS A 46 9.02 -17.49 21.34
C LYS A 46 7.84 -18.25 21.96
N GLY A 47 7.51 -19.43 21.42
CA GLY A 47 6.27 -20.13 21.75
C GLY A 47 5.04 -19.45 21.13
N ASP A 48 3.86 -19.94 21.50
CA ASP A 48 2.57 -19.47 20.96
C ASP A 48 1.87 -18.49 21.92
N VAL A 49 2.47 -18.19 23.07
CA VAL A 49 1.93 -17.36 24.15
C VAL A 49 2.98 -16.34 24.60
N PHE A 50 2.57 -15.10 24.78
CA PHE A 50 3.37 -14.08 25.45
C PHE A 50 2.82 -13.77 26.83
N LEU A 51 3.73 -13.48 27.77
CA LEU A 51 3.35 -13.02 29.11
C LEU A 51 3.06 -11.53 29.07
N PHE A 52 1.83 -11.16 29.39
CA PHE A 52 1.43 -9.77 29.56
C PHE A 52 0.73 -9.60 30.90
N MET A 53 1.31 -8.75 31.76
CA MET A 53 0.77 -8.47 33.10
C MET A 53 0.42 -9.74 33.90
N GLY A 54 1.29 -10.75 33.86
CA GLY A 54 1.10 -12.01 34.59
C GLY A 54 0.13 -13.02 33.95
N ASN A 55 -0.58 -12.63 32.89
CA ASN A 55 -1.48 -13.51 32.14
C ASN A 55 -0.82 -13.99 30.85
N GLN A 56 -1.04 -15.27 30.52
CA GLN A 56 -0.60 -15.85 29.25
C GLN A 56 -1.61 -15.49 28.16
N ILE A 57 -1.20 -14.65 27.21
CA ILE A 57 -2.02 -14.28 26.06
C ILE A 57 -1.46 -14.97 24.82
N THR A 58 -2.30 -15.70 24.10
CA THR A 58 -1.91 -16.40 22.86
C THR A 58 -1.63 -15.37 21.77
N TYR A 59 -0.54 -15.54 21.03
CA TYR A 59 -0.22 -14.68 19.90
C TYR A 59 -1.34 -14.74 18.86
N PRO A 60 -1.85 -13.58 18.37
CA PRO A 60 -2.95 -13.56 17.41
C PRO A 60 -2.56 -14.07 16.01
N LEU A 61 -1.25 -14.13 15.71
CA LEU A 61 -0.73 -14.58 14.42
C LEU A 61 0.01 -15.92 14.54
N ARG A 62 -0.33 -16.85 13.63
CA ARG A 62 0.35 -18.15 13.48
C ARG A 62 1.77 -17.96 12.96
N ARG A 63 2.60 -18.98 13.10
CA ARG A 63 3.95 -19.00 12.50
C ARG A 63 3.83 -18.86 10.98
N GLY A 64 4.74 -18.10 10.36
CA GLY A 64 4.77 -17.90 8.90
C GLY A 64 3.87 -16.77 8.36
N CYS A 65 3.10 -16.08 9.22
CA CYS A 65 2.18 -15.01 8.80
C CYS A 65 2.84 -13.88 8.00
N VAL A 66 4.08 -13.50 8.35
CA VAL A 66 4.85 -12.49 7.62
C VAL A 66 5.13 -12.94 6.17
N SER A 67 5.41 -14.23 5.96
CA SER A 67 5.62 -14.79 4.63
C SER A 67 4.32 -14.83 3.81
N HIS A 68 3.18 -15.11 4.46
CA HIS A 68 1.86 -15.09 3.82
C HIS A 68 1.48 -13.67 3.36
N LEU A 69 1.64 -12.68 4.22
CA LEU A 69 1.43 -11.26 3.89
C LEU A 69 2.32 -10.83 2.73
N ASN A 70 3.61 -11.13 2.79
CA ASN A 70 4.55 -10.79 1.71
C ASN A 70 4.20 -11.48 0.39
N GLY A 71 3.76 -12.75 0.43
CA GLY A 71 3.29 -13.49 -0.74
C GLY A 71 2.06 -12.85 -1.38
N ALA A 72 1.03 -12.57 -0.57
CA ALA A 72 -0.18 -11.87 -1.03
C ALA A 72 0.14 -10.46 -1.56
N GLN A 73 1.03 -9.74 -0.89
CA GLN A 73 1.45 -8.39 -1.27
C GLN A 73 2.08 -8.36 -2.67
N ARG A 74 2.95 -9.32 -2.98
CA ARG A 74 3.55 -9.44 -4.31
C ARG A 74 2.52 -9.72 -5.40
N LEU A 75 1.51 -10.53 -5.11
CA LEU A 75 0.47 -10.87 -6.07
C LEU A 75 -0.41 -9.67 -6.44
N TYR A 76 -0.82 -8.83 -5.48
CA TYR A 76 -1.60 -7.62 -5.82
C TYR A 76 -0.75 -6.51 -6.45
N GLN A 77 0.56 -6.48 -6.19
CA GLN A 77 1.47 -5.52 -6.82
C GLN A 77 1.56 -5.70 -8.34
N LEU A 78 1.31 -6.91 -8.86
CA LEU A 78 1.31 -7.16 -10.31
C LEU A 78 0.26 -6.30 -11.05
N PRO A 79 -1.05 -6.39 -10.76
CA PRO A 79 -2.03 -5.52 -11.41
C PRO A 79 -1.82 -4.05 -11.05
N LEU A 80 -1.39 -3.73 -9.83
CA LEU A 80 -1.10 -2.34 -9.45
C LEU A 80 0.01 -1.73 -10.30
N GLY A 81 1.13 -2.44 -10.49
CA GLY A 81 2.26 -1.98 -11.28
C GLY A 81 1.93 -1.93 -12.76
N VAL A 82 1.35 -3.00 -13.30
CA VAL A 82 1.09 -3.12 -14.75
C VAL A 82 -0.01 -2.18 -15.20
N LEU A 83 -1.09 -2.02 -14.43
CA LEU A 83 -2.26 -1.25 -14.85
C LEU A 83 -2.30 0.12 -14.18
N GLY A 84 -2.17 0.18 -12.85
CA GLY A 84 -2.31 1.41 -12.08
C GLY A 84 -1.16 2.40 -12.32
N ILE A 85 0.08 1.96 -12.08
CA ILE A 85 1.27 2.81 -12.24
C ILE A 85 1.44 3.22 -13.70
N SER A 86 1.23 2.30 -14.66
CA SER A 86 1.29 2.57 -16.11
C SER A 86 0.25 3.57 -16.57
N LEU A 87 -1.01 3.43 -16.12
CA LEU A 87 -2.05 4.40 -16.44
C LEU A 87 -1.64 5.78 -15.92
N ALA A 88 -1.28 5.87 -14.66
CA ALA A 88 -0.91 7.15 -14.08
C ALA A 88 0.34 7.75 -14.77
N THR A 89 1.24 6.97 -15.40
CA THR A 89 2.49 7.50 -15.98
C THR A 89 2.18 8.05 -17.36
N ALA A 90 1.27 7.40 -18.08
CA ALA A 90 0.77 7.86 -19.37
C ALA A 90 0.04 9.21 -19.25
N ILE A 91 -0.72 9.44 -18.18
CA ILE A 91 -1.51 10.69 -18.03
C ILE A 91 -0.68 11.84 -17.42
N PHE A 92 0.45 11.54 -16.76
CA PHE A 92 1.25 12.54 -16.05
C PHE A 92 1.82 13.68 -16.93
N PRO A 93 2.32 13.45 -18.16
CA PRO A 93 2.77 14.53 -19.03
C PRO A 93 1.65 15.51 -19.39
N VAL A 94 0.42 15.00 -19.59
CA VAL A 94 -0.75 15.83 -19.90
C VAL A 94 -1.11 16.71 -18.70
N MET A 95 -1.17 16.13 -17.50
CA MET A 95 -1.39 16.88 -16.26
C MET A 95 -0.33 17.97 -16.06
N SER A 96 0.94 17.64 -16.31
CA SER A 96 2.05 18.60 -16.18
C SER A 96 1.94 19.75 -17.18
N ALA A 97 1.54 19.47 -18.42
CA ALA A 97 1.31 20.50 -19.44
C ALA A 97 0.12 21.41 -19.08
N ASP A 98 -1.00 20.83 -18.63
CA ASP A 98 -2.20 21.57 -18.20
C ASP A 98 -1.90 22.46 -16.98
N ALA A 99 -1.17 21.93 -16.00
CA ALA A 99 -0.73 22.66 -14.81
C ALA A 99 0.23 23.81 -15.14
N ALA A 100 1.22 23.57 -16.02
CA ALA A 100 2.15 24.61 -16.46
C ALA A 100 1.45 25.77 -17.19
N ARG A 101 0.39 25.48 -17.94
CA ARG A 101 -0.45 26.48 -18.62
C ARG A 101 -1.48 27.15 -17.71
N ARG A 102 -1.54 26.77 -16.42
CA ARG A 102 -2.57 27.20 -15.45
C ARG A 102 -4.01 26.93 -15.93
N ASN A 103 -4.20 25.93 -16.78
CA ASN A 103 -5.54 25.54 -17.25
C ASN A 103 -6.14 24.51 -16.30
N PHE A 104 -6.64 25.00 -15.16
CA PHE A 104 -7.15 24.15 -14.08
C PHE A 104 -8.43 23.39 -14.48
N ASP A 105 -9.22 23.90 -15.42
CA ASP A 105 -10.40 23.21 -15.93
C ASP A 105 -10.02 21.98 -16.75
N ALA A 106 -9.03 22.11 -17.64
CA ALA A 106 -8.48 20.98 -18.38
C ALA A 106 -7.84 19.96 -17.43
N LEU A 107 -7.04 20.43 -16.46
CA LEU A 107 -6.42 19.58 -15.45
C LEU A 107 -7.45 18.77 -14.66
N ARG A 108 -8.52 19.42 -14.18
CA ARG A 108 -9.61 18.76 -13.45
C ARG A 108 -10.28 17.68 -14.30
N LYS A 109 -10.51 17.96 -15.59
CA LYS A 109 -11.09 17.00 -16.52
C LYS A 109 -10.16 15.81 -16.77
N THR A 110 -8.86 16.06 -16.91
CA THR A 110 -7.83 15.03 -17.07
C THR A 110 -7.75 14.13 -15.83
N ILE A 111 -7.75 14.71 -14.63
CA ILE A 111 -7.76 13.96 -13.36
C ILE A 111 -9.04 13.14 -13.23
N SER A 112 -10.21 13.74 -13.49
CA SER A 112 -11.50 13.05 -13.37
C SER A 112 -11.60 11.86 -14.32
N ARG A 113 -11.17 12.03 -15.58
CA ARG A 113 -11.10 10.92 -16.56
C ARG A 113 -10.09 9.85 -16.15
N GLY A 114 -8.93 10.26 -15.62
CA GLY A 114 -7.94 9.35 -15.08
C GLY A 114 -8.51 8.49 -13.96
N ILE A 115 -9.19 9.10 -12.99
CA ILE A 115 -9.84 8.40 -11.87
C ILE A 115 -10.94 7.44 -12.38
N GLN A 116 -11.77 7.88 -13.33
CA GLN A 116 -12.80 7.01 -13.94
C GLN A 116 -12.16 5.80 -14.62
N ALA A 117 -11.10 6.01 -15.40
CA ALA A 117 -10.36 4.92 -16.05
C ALA A 117 -9.70 3.99 -15.02
N ALA A 118 -9.10 4.54 -13.95
CA ALA A 118 -8.51 3.77 -12.86
C ALA A 118 -9.55 2.86 -12.20
N VAL A 119 -10.72 3.38 -11.84
CA VAL A 119 -11.80 2.58 -11.24
C VAL A 119 -12.33 1.55 -12.24
N PHE A 120 -12.53 1.95 -13.50
CA PHE A 120 -13.01 1.05 -14.55
C PHE A 120 -12.08 -0.15 -14.78
N ILE A 121 -10.76 0.04 -14.62
CA ILE A 121 -9.76 -1.03 -14.75
C ILE A 121 -9.59 -1.79 -13.43
N ALA A 122 -9.68 -1.11 -12.29
CA ALA A 122 -9.52 -1.72 -10.98
C ALA A 122 -10.64 -2.72 -10.68
N ILE A 123 -11.90 -2.44 -11.05
CA ILE A 123 -13.04 -3.35 -10.83
C ILE A 123 -12.81 -4.74 -11.45
N PRO A 124 -12.54 -4.89 -12.77
CA PRO A 124 -12.29 -6.19 -13.36
C PRO A 124 -10.98 -6.82 -12.87
N ALA A 125 -9.97 -6.03 -12.52
CA ALA A 125 -8.73 -6.54 -11.92
C ALA A 125 -8.98 -7.16 -10.52
N THR A 126 -9.77 -6.48 -9.68
CA THR A 126 -10.21 -7.00 -8.39
C THR A 126 -11.06 -8.25 -8.58
N ALA A 127 -12.05 -8.24 -9.47
CA ALA A 127 -12.89 -9.41 -9.75
C ALA A 127 -12.07 -10.61 -10.25
N GLY A 128 -11.12 -10.37 -11.16
CA GLY A 128 -10.19 -11.38 -11.65
C GLY A 128 -9.36 -11.98 -10.53
N LEU A 129 -8.73 -11.12 -9.70
CA LEU A 129 -7.99 -11.57 -8.51
C LEU A 129 -8.86 -12.38 -7.55
N PHE A 130 -10.10 -11.98 -7.33
CA PHE A 130 -11.04 -12.72 -6.46
C PHE A 130 -11.30 -14.13 -6.99
N LEU A 131 -11.53 -14.28 -8.29
CA LEU A 131 -11.80 -15.57 -8.92
C LEU A 131 -10.57 -16.50 -8.89
N VAL A 132 -9.37 -15.94 -9.10
CA VAL A 132 -8.14 -16.73 -9.19
C VAL A 132 -7.31 -16.75 -7.90
N ALA A 133 -7.73 -16.07 -6.82
CA ALA A 133 -6.89 -15.89 -5.62
C ALA A 133 -6.32 -17.21 -5.09
N ARG A 134 -7.19 -18.18 -4.83
CA ARG A 134 -6.80 -19.50 -4.32
C ARG A 134 -5.91 -20.29 -5.28
N PRO A 135 -6.30 -20.55 -6.56
CA PRO A 135 -5.44 -21.29 -7.48
C PRO A 135 -4.14 -20.55 -7.81
N LEU A 136 -4.14 -19.21 -7.82
CA LEU A 136 -2.95 -18.39 -8.02
C LEU A 136 -1.95 -18.56 -6.88
N VAL A 137 -2.41 -18.46 -5.62
CA VAL A 137 -1.56 -18.67 -4.43
C VAL A 137 -1.05 -20.10 -4.39
N SER A 138 -1.91 -21.09 -4.62
CA SER A 138 -1.54 -22.51 -4.63
C SER A 138 -0.45 -22.78 -5.67
N ALA A 139 -0.66 -22.36 -6.91
CA ALA A 139 0.30 -22.56 -8.00
C ALA A 139 1.65 -21.86 -7.76
N MET A 140 1.67 -20.73 -7.05
CA MET A 140 2.89 -19.95 -6.81
C MET A 140 3.66 -20.39 -5.56
N PHE A 141 2.95 -20.79 -4.50
CA PHE A 141 3.54 -20.92 -3.17
C PHE A 141 3.35 -22.29 -2.52
N GLU A 142 2.37 -23.11 -2.94
CA GLU A 142 2.06 -24.40 -2.31
C GLU A 142 3.04 -25.51 -2.70
N HIS A 143 4.30 -25.33 -2.31
CA HIS A 143 5.38 -26.28 -2.51
C HIS A 143 6.26 -26.38 -1.26
N GLY A 144 6.82 -27.57 -1.01
CA GLY A 144 7.76 -27.80 0.10
C GLY A 144 7.10 -27.70 1.47
N LYS A 145 7.46 -26.66 2.24
CA LYS A 145 6.96 -26.44 3.61
C LYS A 145 5.65 -25.63 3.68
N PHE A 146 5.16 -25.16 2.54
CA PHE A 146 3.94 -24.38 2.46
C PHE A 146 2.74 -25.31 2.34
N THR A 147 1.80 -25.23 3.28
CA THR A 147 0.65 -26.15 3.36
C THR A 147 -0.61 -25.55 2.72
N ALA A 148 -1.61 -26.39 2.45
CA ALA A 148 -2.91 -25.91 1.98
C ALA A 148 -3.58 -24.90 2.94
N GLY A 149 -3.33 -25.01 4.26
CA GLY A 149 -3.82 -24.05 5.25
C GLY A 149 -3.15 -22.67 5.11
N ASP A 150 -1.90 -22.64 4.68
CA ASP A 150 -1.15 -21.41 4.40
C ASP A 150 -1.63 -20.76 3.10
N THR A 151 -2.03 -21.58 2.12
CA THR A 151 -2.70 -21.14 0.88
C THR A 151 -3.99 -20.39 1.20
N GLU A 152 -4.86 -20.94 2.07
CA GLU A 152 -6.11 -20.27 2.46
C GLU A 152 -5.86 -18.92 3.15
N ALA A 153 -4.92 -18.88 4.10
CA ALA A 153 -4.59 -17.66 4.83
C ALA A 153 -4.03 -16.57 3.91
N THR A 154 -3.17 -16.96 2.96
CA THR A 154 -2.57 -16.05 1.97
C THR A 154 -3.61 -15.58 0.95
N ALA A 155 -4.49 -16.47 0.49
CA ALA A 155 -5.57 -16.14 -0.42
C ALA A 155 -6.55 -15.14 0.22
N LEU A 156 -6.93 -15.34 1.49
CA LEU A 156 -7.74 -14.37 2.23
C LEU A 156 -7.07 -12.99 2.32
N ALA A 157 -5.78 -12.94 2.67
CA ALA A 157 -5.05 -11.67 2.69
C ALA A 157 -5.02 -10.99 1.30
N LEU A 158 -4.84 -11.77 0.23
CA LEU A 158 -4.90 -11.27 -1.14
C LEU A 158 -6.27 -10.68 -1.50
N LEU A 159 -7.37 -11.29 -1.06
CA LEU A 159 -8.72 -10.75 -1.28
C LEU A 159 -8.88 -9.38 -0.62
N PHE A 160 -8.40 -9.21 0.62
CA PHE A 160 -8.44 -7.92 1.29
C PHE A 160 -7.59 -6.86 0.59
N TYR A 161 -6.39 -7.21 0.13
CA TYR A 161 -5.59 -6.29 -0.70
C TYR A 161 -6.30 -5.94 -2.01
N ALA A 162 -6.97 -6.90 -2.65
CA ALA A 162 -7.71 -6.68 -3.89
C ALA A 162 -8.90 -5.71 -3.71
N LEU A 163 -9.50 -5.63 -2.51
CA LEU A 163 -10.50 -4.60 -2.19
C LEU A 163 -9.91 -3.19 -2.11
N GLY A 164 -8.63 -3.06 -1.76
CA GLY A 164 -7.90 -1.78 -1.75
C GLY A 164 -7.39 -1.36 -3.14
N LEU A 165 -7.49 -2.22 -4.16
CA LEU A 165 -6.85 -2.02 -5.45
C LEU A 165 -7.28 -0.72 -6.13
N SER A 166 -8.56 -0.39 -6.09
CA SER A 166 -9.09 0.87 -6.66
C SER A 166 -8.55 2.10 -5.92
N GLY A 167 -8.46 2.05 -4.59
CA GLY A 167 -7.85 3.09 -3.77
C GLY A 167 -6.39 3.33 -4.17
N PHE A 168 -5.60 2.27 -4.31
CA PHE A 168 -4.21 2.37 -4.77
C PHE A 168 -4.08 2.97 -6.17
N PHE A 169 -4.97 2.63 -7.11
CA PHE A 169 -4.94 3.19 -8.46
C PHE A 169 -5.24 4.68 -8.44
N ILE A 170 -6.26 5.09 -7.70
CA ILE A 170 -6.64 6.50 -7.55
C ILE A 170 -5.49 7.27 -6.89
N GLN A 171 -4.87 6.72 -5.84
CA GLN A 171 -3.74 7.33 -5.15
C GLN A 171 -2.58 7.65 -6.10
N GLN A 172 -2.24 6.75 -7.03
CA GLN A 172 -1.18 6.98 -8.02
C GLN A 172 -1.48 8.16 -8.93
N ILE A 173 -2.75 8.33 -9.32
CA ILE A 173 -3.21 9.45 -10.15
C ILE A 173 -3.20 10.75 -9.35
N VAL A 174 -3.74 10.75 -8.14
CA VAL A 174 -3.83 11.93 -7.27
C VAL A 174 -2.45 12.44 -6.88
N THR A 175 -1.53 11.54 -6.52
CA THR A 175 -0.16 11.90 -6.17
C THR A 175 0.55 12.56 -7.35
N ARG A 176 0.38 12.02 -8.56
CA ARG A 176 0.94 12.61 -9.78
C ARG A 176 0.29 13.94 -10.17
N ALA A 177 -1.00 14.10 -9.93
CA ALA A 177 -1.68 15.38 -10.08
C ALA A 177 -1.08 16.45 -9.15
N PHE A 178 -0.87 16.13 -7.86
CA PHE A 178 -0.23 17.04 -6.91
C PHE A 178 1.20 17.38 -7.28
N TYR A 179 1.97 16.39 -7.79
CA TYR A 179 3.32 16.64 -8.29
C TYR A 179 3.34 17.53 -9.53
N SER A 180 2.37 17.38 -10.44
CA SER A 180 2.25 18.25 -11.62
C SER A 180 2.01 19.72 -11.25
N MET A 181 1.39 19.98 -10.10
CA MET A 181 1.16 21.33 -9.54
C MET A 181 2.29 21.82 -8.62
N HIS A 182 3.43 21.12 -8.56
CA HIS A 182 4.53 21.39 -7.62
C HIS A 182 4.12 21.36 -6.13
N ASN A 183 3.00 20.71 -5.80
CA ASN A 183 2.51 20.59 -4.42
C ASN A 183 2.80 19.19 -3.87
N SER A 184 4.06 18.94 -3.50
CA SER A 184 4.46 17.66 -2.90
C SER A 184 4.08 17.50 -1.42
N LYS A 185 3.59 18.57 -0.76
CA LYS A 185 3.25 18.56 0.67
C LYS A 185 1.91 17.89 0.96
N ALA A 186 0.93 18.05 0.07
CA ALA A 186 -0.38 17.43 0.21
C ALA A 186 -0.32 15.89 0.27
N PRO A 187 0.29 15.18 -0.71
CA PRO A 187 0.39 13.72 -0.66
C PRO A 187 1.23 13.23 0.53
N MET A 188 2.25 13.99 0.94
CA MET A 188 3.04 13.67 2.14
C MET A 188 2.19 13.70 3.43
N ARG A 189 1.35 14.72 3.61
CA ARG A 189 0.47 14.83 4.79
C ARG A 189 -0.55 13.69 4.83
N SER A 190 -1.17 13.41 3.69
CA SER A 190 -2.12 12.31 3.56
C SER A 190 -1.47 10.96 3.88
N ALA A 191 -0.25 10.71 3.35
CA ALA A 191 0.52 9.52 3.68
C ALA A 191 0.82 9.41 5.19
N MET A 192 1.24 10.48 5.86
CA MET A 192 1.50 10.44 7.31
C MET A 192 0.25 10.10 8.12
N ILE A 193 -0.90 10.70 7.79
CA ILE A 193 -2.18 10.39 8.45
C ILE A 193 -2.54 8.93 8.20
N ALA A 194 -2.38 8.45 6.97
CA ALA A 194 -2.69 7.07 6.62
C ALA A 194 -1.83 6.07 7.39
N VAL A 195 -0.52 6.34 7.59
CA VAL A 195 0.35 5.49 8.41
C VAL A 195 -0.10 5.44 9.87
N LEU A 196 -0.43 6.59 10.45
CA LEU A 196 -0.93 6.65 11.83
C LEU A 196 -2.22 5.83 11.98
N VAL A 197 -3.17 6.01 11.07
CA VAL A 197 -4.43 5.26 11.06
C VAL A 197 -4.18 3.76 10.80
N ASN A 198 -3.24 3.42 9.91
CA ASN A 198 -2.89 2.05 9.58
C ASN A 198 -2.33 1.31 10.80
N VAL A 199 -1.42 1.93 11.55
CA VAL A 199 -0.86 1.35 12.78
C VAL A 199 -1.96 1.11 13.82
N ILE A 200 -2.88 2.06 14.01
CA ILE A 200 -4.00 1.91 14.95
C ILE A 200 -4.93 0.77 14.52
N LEU A 201 -5.28 0.72 13.23
CA LEU A 201 -6.10 -0.34 12.67
C LEU A 201 -5.41 -1.69 12.76
N ASN A 202 -4.11 -1.79 12.45
CA ASN A 202 -3.34 -3.02 12.58
C ASN A 202 -3.38 -3.56 14.01
N LEU A 203 -3.10 -2.71 15.00
CA LEU A 203 -3.13 -3.09 16.41
C LEU A 203 -4.51 -3.52 16.90
N THR A 204 -5.58 -3.06 16.26
CA THR A 204 -6.96 -3.41 16.61
C THR A 204 -7.42 -4.67 15.87
N LEU A 205 -7.26 -4.71 14.55
CA LEU A 205 -7.76 -5.76 13.65
C LEU A 205 -6.98 -7.06 13.77
N ILE A 206 -5.71 -7.01 14.20
CA ILE A 206 -4.91 -8.22 14.41
C ILE A 206 -5.57 -9.18 15.41
N TRP A 207 -6.27 -8.66 16.42
CA TRP A 207 -6.98 -9.47 17.42
C TRP A 207 -8.26 -10.11 16.91
N PHE A 208 -8.92 -9.50 15.92
CA PHE A 208 -10.19 -9.99 15.38
C PHE A 208 -10.01 -10.87 14.13
N MET A 209 -9.08 -10.51 13.25
CA MET A 209 -8.96 -11.08 11.90
C MET A 209 -7.55 -11.62 11.59
N GLY A 210 -6.59 -11.51 12.51
CA GLY A 210 -5.22 -11.99 12.31
C GLY A 210 -4.55 -11.37 11.07
N VAL A 211 -3.97 -12.22 10.21
CA VAL A 211 -3.23 -11.83 8.99
C VAL A 211 -4.09 -11.01 8.03
N ALA A 212 -5.34 -11.43 7.86
CA ALA A 212 -6.30 -10.75 7.00
C ALA A 212 -6.62 -9.34 7.50
N GLY A 213 -6.58 -9.12 8.83
CA GLY A 213 -6.79 -7.81 9.44
C GLY A 213 -5.74 -6.78 9.03
N LEU A 214 -4.48 -7.21 8.91
CA LEU A 214 -3.39 -6.35 8.44
C LEU A 214 -3.60 -5.95 6.98
N ALA A 215 -3.91 -6.91 6.10
CA ALA A 215 -4.21 -6.62 4.70
C ALA A 215 -5.43 -5.69 4.53
N PHE A 216 -6.48 -5.88 5.34
CA PHE A 216 -7.68 -5.04 5.32
C PHE A 216 -7.40 -3.62 5.80
N SER A 217 -6.59 -3.46 6.84
CA SER A 217 -6.11 -2.15 7.31
C SER A 217 -5.37 -1.39 6.20
N THR A 218 -4.46 -2.05 5.47
CA THR A 218 -3.76 -1.44 4.35
C THR A 218 -4.73 -1.04 3.23
N ALA A 219 -5.74 -1.87 2.96
CA ALA A 219 -6.79 -1.55 1.99
C ALA A 219 -7.59 -0.30 2.37
N ILE A 220 -8.00 -0.15 3.63
CA ILE A 220 -8.68 1.06 4.13
C ILE A 220 -7.78 2.28 3.98
N CYS A 221 -6.51 2.16 4.37
CA CYS A 221 -5.56 3.26 4.30
C CYS A 221 -5.25 3.70 2.86
N SER A 222 -5.43 2.82 1.86
CA SER A 222 -5.30 3.21 0.45
C SER A 222 -6.35 4.25 0.05
N TYR A 223 -7.57 4.17 0.58
CA TYR A 223 -8.63 5.15 0.33
C TYR A 223 -8.42 6.44 1.12
N LEU A 224 -7.88 6.35 2.34
CA LEU A 224 -7.55 7.55 3.12
C LEU A 224 -6.46 8.38 2.44
N GLN A 225 -5.51 7.74 1.76
CA GLN A 225 -4.43 8.43 1.03
C GLN A 225 -4.90 9.22 -0.21
N VAL A 226 -6.16 9.03 -0.63
CA VAL A 226 -6.75 9.76 -1.76
C VAL A 226 -7.14 11.19 -1.37
N PHE A 227 -7.43 11.43 -0.08
CA PHE A 227 -7.89 12.72 0.46
C PHE A 227 -6.74 13.55 1.02
#